data_AF-A0A9E4KHJ6-F1
#
_entry.id   AF-A0A9E4KHJ6-F1
#
_cell.length_a   1.000
_cell.length_b   1.000
_cell.length_c   1.000
_cell.angle_alpha   90.00
_cell.angle_beta   90.00
_cell.angle_gamma   90.00
#
_symmetry.space_group_name_H-M   'P 1'
#
loop_
_entity.id
_entity.type
_entity.pdbx_description
1 polymer ?
#
loop_
_entity_poly.entity_id
_entity_poly.type
_entity_poly.pdbx_seq_one_letter_code
_entity_poly.pdbx_strand_id
1 'polypeptide(L)'
;GLLARIHRYTLKQLRNEIAPVSPGDFMAFLFSWQGLDEPAEGSHALQRVIGQLEGISLPAASWEEEVLPSRLQPYFSGELDQLCSSGQLVWLRLHAPEGQQKGPKNPAIKTTPLAFILRSNLPLWRQQDEFSNQELSATAVKILDVLKQWGASFFDELKQQTGLLKTQLENGLGELVAWGLVTSDQFQGLRSMITPQKSRRPSRRRNPLQAPLASGGRWSLVRPSQPIEDRLQRSEQFARILLNRYGVVFRKLLDREQGLPPWRDLLYALRRMEARGEIRGGRFVEGFAGEHFALPEAVGQLRELSKQPDRQQMIAISSADPLNLTGIITPGKRIPAQLGHRILYQDGKPVATKQGKTITIDDCVPDKEHWQIHNLLTRQPHPANYLKPEQGPLA
;
A
#
# COMPACT_ATOMS: atom_id res chain seq x y z
N GLY A 1 -19.47 22.81 33.20
CA GLY A 1 -19.53 21.99 34.42
C GLY A 1 -18.15 21.65 34.93
N LEU A 2 -17.99 21.52 36.25
CA LEU A 2 -16.75 21.19 36.96
C LEU A 2 -16.08 19.90 36.45
N LEU A 3 -16.88 18.87 36.13
CA LEU A 3 -16.43 17.61 35.53
C LEU A 3 -15.69 17.81 34.20
N ALA A 4 -16.17 18.70 33.32
CA ALA A 4 -15.51 19.01 32.05
C ALA A 4 -14.21 19.81 32.25
N ARG A 5 -14.00 20.45 33.41
CA ARG A 5 -12.73 21.11 33.77
C ARG A 5 -11.74 20.11 34.34
N ILE A 6 -12.19 19.21 35.22
CA ILE A 6 -11.37 18.13 35.77
C ILE A 6 -10.87 17.24 34.63
N HIS A 7 -11.75 16.76 33.75
CA HIS A 7 -11.38 15.95 32.57
C HIS A 7 -10.35 16.63 31.67
N ARG A 8 -10.50 17.94 31.43
CA ARG A 8 -9.51 18.73 30.65
C ARG A 8 -8.16 18.86 31.36
N TYR A 9 -8.14 18.98 32.68
CA TYR A 9 -6.91 19.06 33.45
C TYR A 9 -6.18 17.71 33.45
N THR A 10 -6.90 16.61 33.65
CA THR A 10 -6.35 15.25 33.59
C THR A 10 -5.79 14.94 32.20
N LEU A 11 -6.51 15.30 31.13
CA LEU A 11 -6.01 15.15 29.75
C LEU A 11 -4.75 16.00 29.49
N LYS A 12 -4.70 17.24 30.00
CA LYS A 12 -3.53 18.11 29.85
C LYS A 12 -2.31 17.57 30.60
N GLN A 13 -2.51 16.97 31.77
CA GLN A 13 -1.44 16.32 32.52
C GLN A 13 -0.92 15.07 31.80
N LEU A 14 -1.81 14.18 31.35
CA LEU A 14 -1.45 12.99 30.56
C LEU A 14 -0.73 13.33 29.24
N ARG A 15 -1.09 14.45 28.60
CA ARG A 15 -0.41 14.98 27.39
C ARG A 15 1.04 15.39 27.64
N ASN A 16 1.36 15.82 28.87
CA ASN A 16 2.70 16.29 29.26
C ASN A 16 3.59 15.18 29.82
N GLU A 17 3.03 14.03 30.20
CA GLU A 17 3.77 12.91 30.79
C GLU A 17 4.54 12.06 29.76
N ILE A 18 4.43 12.38 28.47
CA ILE A 18 5.02 11.58 27.40
C ILE A 18 6.21 12.34 26.82
N ALA A 19 7.42 11.87 27.15
CA ALA A 19 8.64 12.35 26.48
C ALA A 19 8.57 11.96 25.00
N PRO A 20 8.72 12.91 24.06
CA PRO A 20 8.71 12.62 22.64
C PRO A 20 9.95 11.77 22.27
N VAL A 21 9.82 10.92 21.26
CA VAL A 21 10.93 10.11 20.74
C VAL A 21 11.55 10.75 19.49
N SER A 22 12.77 10.34 19.16
CA SER A 22 13.45 10.80 17.94
C SER A 22 12.70 10.32 16.67
N PRO A 23 12.84 11.01 15.52
CA PRO A 23 12.28 10.54 14.26
C PRO A 23 12.79 9.15 13.82
N GLY A 24 14.02 8.79 14.21
CA GLY A 24 14.59 7.45 13.97
C GLY A 24 13.88 6.38 14.80
N ASP A 25 13.68 6.62 16.10
CA ASP A 25 12.93 5.70 16.96
C ASP A 25 11.48 5.54 16.51
N PHE A 26 10.86 6.62 16.03
CA PHE A 26 9.52 6.53 15.45
C PHE A 26 9.49 5.68 14.17
N MET A 27 10.51 5.78 13.31
CA MET A 27 10.63 4.89 12.14
C MET A 27 10.87 3.43 12.53
N ALA A 28 11.73 3.17 13.51
CA ALA A 28 11.93 1.82 14.04
C ALA A 28 10.63 1.23 14.60
N PHE A 29 9.87 2.04 15.34
CA PHE A 29 8.50 1.69 15.75
C PHE A 29 7.58 1.38 14.57
N LEU A 30 7.57 2.19 13.51
CA LEU A 30 6.72 1.92 12.35
C LEU A 30 7.09 0.63 11.63
N PHE A 31 8.38 0.26 11.58
CA PHE A 31 8.80 -1.03 11.04
C PHE A 31 8.24 -2.19 11.86
N SER A 32 8.31 -2.08 13.18
CA SER A 32 7.75 -3.08 14.10
C SER A 32 6.22 -3.14 14.02
N TRP A 33 5.57 -1.98 14.05
CA TRP A 33 4.12 -1.83 13.96
C TRP A 33 3.52 -2.43 12.69
N GLN A 34 4.27 -2.43 11.58
CA GLN A 34 3.84 -3.01 10.31
C GLN A 34 4.45 -4.38 10.00
N GLY A 35 5.15 -5.01 10.95
CA GLY A 35 5.69 -6.36 10.83
C GLY A 35 6.80 -6.50 9.77
N LEU A 36 7.66 -5.50 9.62
CA LEU A 36 8.82 -5.57 8.72
C LEU A 36 10.07 -6.16 9.40
N ASP A 37 10.07 -6.19 10.72
CA ASP A 37 11.06 -6.88 11.57
C ASP A 37 10.63 -8.31 11.89
N GLU A 38 9.36 -8.50 12.21
CA GLU A 38 8.69 -9.76 12.51
C GLU A 38 7.48 -9.93 11.57
N PRO A 39 7.68 -10.53 10.38
CA PRO A 39 6.61 -10.77 9.43
C PRO A 39 5.47 -11.58 10.04
N ALA A 40 4.24 -11.20 9.71
CA ALA A 40 3.06 -11.86 10.23
C ALA A 40 2.89 -13.28 9.65
N GLU A 41 2.49 -14.22 10.50
CA GLU A 41 2.21 -15.62 10.13
C GLU A 41 0.75 -16.00 10.47
N GLY A 42 0.26 -17.07 9.83
CA GLY A 42 -1.05 -17.68 10.11
C GLY A 42 -2.19 -17.27 9.16
N SER A 43 -3.34 -17.93 9.31
CA SER A 43 -4.46 -17.91 8.34
C SER A 43 -5.14 -16.55 8.13
N HIS A 44 -4.98 -15.61 9.05
CA HIS A 44 -5.57 -14.26 8.96
C HIS A 44 -4.52 -13.16 8.80
N ALA A 45 -3.23 -13.52 8.67
CA ALA A 45 -2.13 -12.57 8.58
C ALA A 45 -2.30 -11.60 7.40
N LEU A 46 -2.61 -12.14 6.21
CA LEU A 46 -2.82 -11.33 5.01
C LEU A 46 -3.96 -10.32 5.18
N GLN A 47 -5.09 -10.74 5.74
CA GLN A 47 -6.24 -9.85 5.96
C GLN A 47 -5.90 -8.72 6.94
N ARG A 48 -5.14 -9.01 8.00
CA ARG A 48 -4.67 -8.00 8.95
C ARG A 48 -3.70 -7.00 8.31
N VAL A 49 -2.71 -7.48 7.56
CA VAL A 49 -1.73 -6.64 6.86
C VAL A 49 -2.43 -5.75 5.82
N ILE A 50 -3.36 -6.31 5.04
CA ILE A 50 -4.15 -5.54 4.07
C ILE A 50 -5.05 -4.52 4.76
N GLY A 51 -5.69 -4.87 5.88
CA GLY A 51 -6.50 -3.93 6.67
C GLY A 51 -5.67 -2.78 7.23
N GLN A 52 -4.42 -3.04 7.61
CA GLN A 52 -3.48 -1.99 8.02
C GLN A 52 -3.03 -1.12 6.83
N LEU A 53 -2.81 -1.73 5.67
CA LEU A 53 -2.37 -1.05 4.44
C LEU A 53 -3.53 -0.54 3.56
N GLU A 54 -4.76 -0.60 4.07
CA GLU A 54 -5.96 -0.32 3.30
C GLU A 54 -5.92 1.08 2.68
N GLY A 55 -6.24 1.18 1.40
CA GLY A 55 -6.37 2.45 0.68
C GLY A 55 -5.08 3.14 0.27
N ILE A 56 -3.91 2.58 0.59
CA ILE A 56 -2.66 3.07 0.00
C ILE A 56 -2.62 2.68 -1.48
N SER A 57 -2.34 3.66 -2.35
CA SER A 57 -2.14 3.42 -3.78
C SER A 57 -0.67 3.19 -4.10
N LEU A 58 -0.31 1.94 -4.44
CA LEU A 58 1.05 1.52 -4.78
C LEU A 58 1.14 0.98 -6.21
N PRO A 59 2.30 1.05 -6.90
CA PRO A 59 2.49 0.38 -8.17
C PRO A 59 2.04 -1.08 -8.12
N ALA A 60 1.22 -1.52 -9.08
CA ALA A 60 0.58 -2.84 -9.09
C ALA A 60 1.53 -4.00 -8.77
N ALA A 61 2.75 -3.97 -9.34
CA ALA A 61 3.73 -5.03 -9.10
C ALA A 61 4.37 -5.00 -7.71
N SER A 62 4.48 -3.82 -7.08
CA SER A 62 5.14 -3.70 -5.77
C SER A 62 4.42 -4.45 -4.66
N TRP A 63 3.10 -4.65 -4.78
CA TRP A 63 2.30 -5.38 -3.80
C TRP A 63 2.82 -6.80 -3.56
N GLU A 64 2.98 -7.61 -4.62
CA GLU A 64 3.41 -9.00 -4.50
C GLU A 64 4.91 -9.22 -4.71
N GLU A 65 5.62 -8.26 -5.30
CA GLU A 65 7.08 -8.34 -5.45
C GLU A 65 7.80 -7.93 -4.15
N GLU A 66 7.30 -6.95 -3.38
CA GLU A 66 8.06 -6.36 -2.26
C GLU A 66 7.23 -6.11 -0.98
N VAL A 67 6.03 -5.53 -1.08
CA VAL A 67 5.27 -5.00 0.07
C VAL A 67 4.62 -6.09 0.92
N LEU A 68 3.90 -7.05 0.31
CA LEU A 68 3.27 -8.15 1.03
C LEU A 68 4.30 -9.20 1.49
N PRO A 69 5.26 -9.66 0.66
CA PRO A 69 6.25 -10.63 1.10
C PRO A 69 7.21 -10.11 2.18
N SER A 70 7.35 -8.79 2.35
CA SER A 70 8.16 -8.23 3.46
C SER A 70 7.42 -8.20 4.80
N ARG A 71 6.09 -8.32 4.80
CA ARG A 71 5.23 -8.29 6.00
C ARG A 71 4.58 -9.63 6.33
N LEU A 72 4.74 -10.62 5.45
CA LEU A 72 4.09 -11.94 5.54
C LEU A 72 5.11 -13.04 5.21
N GLN A 73 5.24 -14.01 6.11
CA GLN A 73 6.14 -15.14 5.92
C GLN A 73 5.48 -16.45 6.37
N PRO A 74 5.27 -17.45 5.48
CA PRO A 74 5.30 -17.35 4.02
C PRO A 74 4.14 -16.52 3.44
N TYR A 75 4.37 -15.80 2.33
CA TYR A 75 3.29 -15.19 1.52
C TYR A 75 2.91 -16.07 0.33
N PHE A 76 1.62 -16.41 0.22
CA PHE A 76 1.07 -17.16 -0.92
C PHE A 76 0.11 -16.30 -1.75
N SER A 77 0.41 -16.13 -3.04
CA SER A 77 -0.39 -15.31 -3.96
C SER A 77 -1.85 -15.77 -4.09
N GLY A 78 -2.13 -17.07 -3.86
CA GLY A 78 -3.47 -17.64 -3.92
C GLY A 78 -4.39 -17.20 -2.78
N GLU A 79 -3.84 -16.83 -1.62
CA GLU A 79 -4.63 -16.29 -0.50
C GLU A 79 -5.25 -14.94 -0.87
N LEU A 80 -4.49 -14.10 -1.59
CA LEU A 80 -4.98 -12.82 -2.09
C LEU A 80 -6.14 -13.01 -3.09
N ASP A 81 -6.02 -14.00 -3.98
CA ASP A 81 -7.08 -14.34 -4.93
C ASP A 81 -8.33 -14.91 -4.22
N GLN A 82 -8.14 -15.68 -3.15
CA GLN A 82 -9.25 -16.20 -2.34
C GLN A 82 -9.99 -15.07 -1.60
N LEU A 83 -9.27 -14.08 -1.06
CA LEU A 83 -9.89 -12.90 -0.43
C LEU A 83 -10.65 -12.03 -1.44
N CYS A 84 -10.15 -11.89 -2.66
CA CYS A 84 -10.85 -11.17 -3.72
C CYS A 84 -12.11 -11.92 -4.17
N SER A 85 -12.00 -13.24 -4.41
CA SER A 85 -13.08 -14.05 -4.96
C SER A 85 -14.19 -14.35 -3.96
N SER A 86 -13.87 -14.43 -2.67
CA SER A 86 -14.86 -14.47 -1.58
C SER A 86 -15.58 -13.12 -1.37
N GLY A 87 -15.14 -12.06 -2.06
CA GLY A 87 -15.74 -10.73 -1.96
C GLY A 87 -15.33 -9.95 -0.71
N GLN A 88 -14.40 -10.45 0.11
CA GLN A 88 -13.91 -9.71 1.28
C GLN A 88 -13.03 -8.53 0.88
N LEU A 89 -12.26 -8.71 -0.20
CA LEU A 89 -11.33 -7.71 -0.72
C LEU A 89 -11.72 -7.26 -2.13
N VAL A 90 -11.37 -6.02 -2.46
CA VAL A 90 -11.39 -5.52 -3.83
C VAL A 90 -10.10 -4.75 -4.08
N TRP A 91 -9.55 -4.92 -5.29
CA TRP A 91 -8.44 -4.12 -5.77
C TRP A 91 -8.93 -3.16 -6.84
N LEU A 92 -8.50 -1.91 -6.78
CA LEU A 92 -8.84 -0.90 -7.79
C LEU A 92 -7.84 0.25 -7.76
N ARG A 93 -7.91 1.08 -8.79
CA ARG A 93 -7.29 2.41 -8.76
C ARG A 93 -8.26 3.38 -8.09
N LEU A 94 -7.83 4.02 -7.00
CA LEU A 94 -8.68 4.96 -6.23
C LEU A 94 -8.78 6.34 -6.87
N HIS A 95 -7.66 6.83 -7.41
CA HIS A 95 -7.56 8.19 -7.94
C HIS A 95 -7.23 8.16 -9.42
N ALA A 96 -7.93 8.99 -10.20
CA ALA A 96 -7.60 9.22 -11.59
C ALA A 96 -6.14 9.67 -11.74
N PRO A 97 -5.47 9.35 -12.86
CA PRO A 97 -4.16 9.91 -13.13
C PRO A 97 -4.24 11.44 -13.12
N GLU A 98 -3.42 12.07 -12.28
CA GLU A 98 -3.28 13.52 -12.25
C GLU A 98 -2.59 13.99 -13.55
N GLY A 99 -3.26 14.87 -14.28
CA GLY A 99 -2.76 15.50 -15.50
C GLY A 99 -3.22 14.84 -16.81
N GLN A 100 -3.26 15.63 -17.89
CA GLN A 100 -3.40 15.12 -19.25
C GLN A 100 -2.19 14.24 -19.54
N GLN A 101 -2.31 12.92 -19.38
CA GLN A 101 -1.28 12.01 -19.83
C GLN A 101 -1.20 12.11 -21.37
N LYS A 102 -0.28 12.95 -21.86
CA LYS A 102 0.37 12.79 -23.18
C LYS A 102 1.30 11.57 -23.17
N GLY A 103 0.92 10.52 -22.44
CA GLY A 103 1.62 9.25 -22.38
C GLY A 103 1.14 8.34 -23.52
N PRO A 104 1.90 7.29 -23.84
CA PRO A 104 1.46 6.30 -24.82
C PRO A 104 0.09 5.75 -24.41
N LYS A 105 -0.79 5.51 -25.39
CA LYS A 105 -2.18 5.00 -25.24
C LYS A 105 -2.28 3.66 -24.47
N ASN A 106 -1.15 3.02 -24.14
CA ASN A 106 -1.05 1.86 -23.25
C ASN A 106 -0.23 2.24 -22.00
N PRO A 107 -0.86 2.68 -20.90
CA PRO A 107 -0.17 2.85 -19.63
C PRO A 107 0.45 1.53 -19.17
N ALA A 108 1.69 1.57 -18.69
CA ALA A 108 2.35 0.39 -18.17
C ALA A 108 1.59 -0.10 -16.92
N ILE A 109 0.84 -1.19 -17.08
CA ILE A 109 0.02 -1.80 -16.02
C ILE A 109 0.86 -2.06 -14.76
N LYS A 110 2.13 -2.44 -14.93
CA LYS A 110 3.08 -2.71 -13.85
C LYS A 110 3.22 -1.55 -12.85
N THR A 111 3.23 -0.32 -13.35
CA THR A 111 3.42 0.91 -12.56
C THR A 111 2.11 1.59 -12.17
N THR A 112 0.96 1.03 -12.57
CA THR A 112 -0.34 1.61 -12.25
C THR A 112 -0.56 1.60 -10.74
N PRO A 113 -0.86 2.75 -10.10
CA PRO A 113 -1.17 2.78 -8.68
C PRO A 113 -2.49 2.07 -8.39
N LEU A 114 -2.44 1.01 -7.61
CA LEU A 114 -3.59 0.22 -7.16
C LEU A 114 -3.61 0.15 -5.64
N ALA A 115 -4.81 0.13 -5.08
CA ALA A 115 -5.05 -0.07 -3.67
C ALA A 115 -5.90 -1.32 -3.45
N PHE A 116 -5.67 -1.97 -2.31
CA PHE A 116 -6.55 -3.00 -1.78
C PHE A 116 -7.46 -2.39 -0.72
N ILE A 117 -8.76 -2.65 -0.86
CA ILE A 117 -9.81 -2.12 0.02
C ILE A 117 -10.64 -3.28 0.54
N LEU A 118 -10.88 -3.34 1.86
CA LEU A 118 -11.91 -4.21 2.41
C LEU A 118 -13.25 -3.80 1.82
N ARG A 119 -14.00 -4.73 1.25
CA ARG A 119 -15.22 -4.39 0.50
C ARG A 119 -16.24 -3.61 1.34
N SER A 120 -16.30 -3.88 2.65
CA SER A 120 -17.11 -3.13 3.62
C SER A 120 -16.77 -1.63 3.68
N ASN A 121 -15.52 -1.28 3.40
CA ASN A 121 -14.99 0.08 3.46
C ASN A 121 -14.95 0.75 2.07
N LEU A 122 -15.36 0.07 1.00
CA LEU A 122 -15.38 0.65 -0.34
C LEU A 122 -16.13 2.01 -0.42
N PRO A 123 -17.29 2.21 0.27
CA PRO A 123 -17.95 3.51 0.32
C PRO A 123 -17.11 4.63 0.93
N LEU A 124 -16.21 4.31 1.87
CA LEU A 124 -15.36 5.30 2.54
C LEU A 124 -14.37 5.94 1.57
N TRP A 125 -13.78 5.10 0.72
CA TRP A 125 -12.72 5.45 -0.23
C TRP A 125 -13.25 6.00 -1.54
N ARG A 126 -14.43 5.58 -1.99
CA ARG A 126 -15.01 5.97 -3.28
C ARG A 126 -16.31 6.76 -3.10
N GLN A 127 -16.22 8.09 -3.20
CA GLN A 127 -17.37 8.98 -2.94
C GLN A 127 -18.07 9.50 -4.21
N GLN A 128 -17.36 9.62 -5.35
CA GLN A 128 -17.93 10.06 -6.62
C GLN A 128 -17.21 9.43 -7.82
N ASP A 129 -17.91 9.29 -8.94
CA ASP A 129 -17.34 8.89 -10.24
C ASP A 129 -16.61 10.08 -10.87
N GLU A 130 -15.35 10.32 -10.49
CA GLU A 130 -14.51 11.37 -11.09
C GLU A 130 -13.96 11.00 -12.49
N PHE A 131 -14.35 9.85 -13.03
CA PHE A 131 -13.78 9.27 -14.23
C PHE A 131 -14.62 9.58 -15.48
N SER A 132 -14.93 10.85 -15.74
CA SER A 132 -15.88 11.27 -16.78
C SER A 132 -15.26 11.81 -18.09
N ASN A 133 -13.94 12.07 -18.14
CA ASN A 133 -13.26 12.57 -19.36
C ASN A 133 -12.06 11.70 -19.72
N GLN A 134 -12.29 10.63 -20.47
CA GLN A 134 -11.22 9.70 -20.88
C GLN A 134 -11.15 9.58 -22.40
N GLU A 135 -10.01 9.94 -22.99
CA GLU A 135 -9.66 9.59 -24.37
C GLU A 135 -9.26 8.10 -24.43
N LEU A 136 -10.23 7.22 -24.23
CA LEU A 136 -10.02 5.78 -24.30
C LEU A 136 -9.72 5.33 -25.73
N SER A 137 -8.87 4.31 -25.87
CA SER A 137 -8.70 3.62 -27.15
C SER A 137 -9.99 2.96 -27.62
N ALA A 138 -10.13 2.77 -28.93
CA ALA A 138 -11.27 2.04 -29.50
C ALA A 138 -11.39 0.61 -28.95
N THR A 139 -10.26 -0.02 -28.61
CA THR A 139 -10.22 -1.34 -27.96
C THR A 139 -10.79 -1.28 -26.54
N ALA A 140 -10.41 -0.28 -25.73
CA ALA A 140 -10.92 -0.11 -24.37
C ALA A 140 -12.41 0.23 -24.37
N VAL A 141 -12.88 1.11 -25.27
CA VAL A 141 -14.31 1.42 -25.43
C VAL A 141 -15.12 0.16 -25.75
N LYS A 142 -14.66 -0.65 -26.71
CA LYS A 142 -15.35 -1.90 -27.07
C LYS A 142 -15.49 -2.87 -25.90
N ILE A 143 -14.46 -2.99 -25.07
CA ILE A 143 -14.50 -3.83 -23.85
C ILE A 143 -15.47 -3.24 -22.83
N LEU A 144 -15.43 -1.92 -22.64
CA LEU A 144 -16.32 -1.20 -21.73
C LEU A 144 -17.79 -1.41 -22.11
N ASP A 145 -18.12 -1.34 -23.39
CA ASP A 145 -19.49 -1.52 -23.88
C ASP A 145 -19.99 -2.95 -23.66
N VAL A 146 -19.14 -3.95 -23.88
CA VAL A 146 -19.48 -5.35 -23.54
C VAL A 146 -19.73 -5.50 -22.04
N LEU A 147 -18.88 -4.92 -21.18
CA LEU A 147 -19.07 -4.99 -19.71
C LEU A 147 -20.30 -4.22 -19.23
N LYS A 148 -20.69 -3.12 -19.90
CA LYS A 148 -21.94 -2.40 -19.61
C LYS A 148 -23.17 -3.23 -19.99
N GLN A 149 -23.11 -3.93 -21.12
CA GLN A 149 -24.24 -4.70 -21.64
C GLN A 149 -24.41 -6.06 -20.96
N TRP A 150 -23.31 -6.78 -20.73
CA TRP A 150 -23.32 -8.17 -20.25
C TRP A 150 -22.95 -8.30 -18.76
N GLY A 151 -22.44 -7.23 -18.14
CA GLY A 151 -22.00 -7.24 -16.76
C GLY A 151 -20.64 -7.94 -16.57
N ALA A 152 -20.43 -8.47 -15.37
CA ALA A 152 -19.16 -9.10 -15.01
C ALA A 152 -18.93 -10.37 -15.84
N SER A 153 -17.83 -10.40 -16.61
CA SER A 153 -17.57 -11.41 -17.64
C SER A 153 -16.17 -12.00 -17.52
N PHE A 154 -16.00 -13.28 -17.83
CA PHE A 154 -14.68 -13.92 -17.89
C PHE A 154 -13.88 -13.43 -19.11
N PHE A 155 -12.55 -13.62 -19.07
CA PHE A 155 -11.66 -13.18 -20.16
C PHE A 155 -12.04 -13.79 -21.52
N ASP A 156 -12.38 -15.08 -21.56
CA ASP A 156 -12.74 -15.76 -22.81
C ASP A 156 -14.10 -15.31 -23.35
N GLU A 157 -15.05 -14.97 -22.48
CA GLU A 157 -16.34 -14.37 -22.85
C GLU A 157 -16.11 -12.99 -23.47
N LEU A 158 -15.30 -12.13 -22.83
CA LEU A 158 -14.93 -10.83 -23.38
C LEU A 158 -14.23 -10.98 -24.74
N LYS A 159 -13.36 -11.96 -24.90
CA LYS A 159 -12.68 -12.24 -26.17
C LYS A 159 -13.68 -12.63 -27.26
N GLN A 160 -14.65 -13.50 -26.95
CA GLN A 160 -15.69 -13.93 -27.89
C GLN A 160 -16.60 -12.76 -28.28
N GLN A 161 -17.09 -11.98 -27.30
CA GLN A 161 -18.02 -10.87 -27.55
C GLN A 161 -17.35 -9.69 -28.27
N THR A 162 -16.09 -9.39 -27.94
CA THR A 162 -15.36 -8.29 -28.59
C THR A 162 -14.70 -8.72 -29.91
N GLY A 163 -14.45 -10.00 -30.14
CA GLY A 163 -13.68 -10.49 -31.30
C GLY A 163 -12.22 -10.03 -31.34
N LEU A 164 -11.69 -9.49 -30.23
CA LEU A 164 -10.33 -8.99 -30.15
C LEU A 164 -9.30 -10.13 -30.03
N LEU A 165 -8.08 -9.88 -30.52
CA LEU A 165 -6.95 -10.76 -30.22
C LEU A 165 -6.60 -10.69 -28.74
N LYS A 166 -6.02 -11.77 -28.19
CA LYS A 166 -5.64 -11.85 -26.78
C LYS A 166 -4.82 -10.64 -26.31
N THR A 167 -3.79 -10.25 -27.07
CA THR A 167 -2.93 -9.10 -26.73
C THR A 167 -3.68 -7.77 -26.77
N GLN A 168 -4.65 -7.61 -27.69
CA GLN A 168 -5.47 -6.40 -27.76
C GLN A 168 -6.42 -6.31 -26.55
N LEU A 169 -6.99 -7.45 -26.14
CA LEU A 169 -7.84 -7.53 -24.95
C LEU A 169 -7.03 -7.29 -23.66
N GLU A 170 -5.83 -7.86 -23.54
CA GLU A 170 -4.90 -7.60 -22.43
C GLU A 170 -4.55 -6.11 -22.33
N ASN A 171 -4.18 -5.48 -23.46
CA ASN A 171 -3.85 -4.06 -23.49
C ASN A 171 -5.06 -3.17 -23.15
N GLY A 172 -6.24 -3.47 -23.71
CA GLY A 172 -7.46 -2.71 -23.44
C GLY A 172 -7.93 -2.84 -21.99
N LEU A 173 -7.88 -4.04 -21.40
CA LEU A 173 -8.14 -4.22 -19.96
C LEU A 173 -7.10 -3.48 -19.11
N GLY A 174 -5.83 -3.52 -19.52
CA GLY A 174 -4.75 -2.77 -18.88
C GLY A 174 -4.99 -1.26 -18.85
N GLU A 175 -5.42 -0.69 -19.98
CA GLU A 175 -5.81 0.70 -20.10
C GLU A 175 -7.00 1.02 -19.18
N LEU A 176 -8.05 0.18 -19.19
CA LEU A 176 -9.22 0.37 -18.31
C LEU A 176 -8.86 0.27 -16.82
N VAL A 177 -7.94 -0.63 -16.43
CA VAL A 177 -7.41 -0.73 -15.05
C VAL A 177 -6.62 0.53 -14.70
N ALA A 178 -5.78 1.00 -15.61
CA ALA A 178 -5.02 2.23 -15.42
C ALA A 178 -5.93 3.46 -15.31
N TRP A 179 -7.10 3.45 -15.93
CA TRP A 179 -8.11 4.48 -15.74
C TRP A 179 -9.04 4.25 -14.54
N GLY A 180 -8.88 3.15 -13.79
CA GLY A 180 -9.71 2.84 -12.63
C GLY A 180 -11.16 2.47 -12.96
N LEU A 181 -11.44 2.08 -14.21
CA LEU A 181 -12.78 1.75 -14.68
C LEU A 181 -13.17 0.30 -14.47
N VAL A 182 -12.20 -0.62 -14.42
CA VAL A 182 -12.45 -2.05 -14.25
C VAL A 182 -11.64 -2.64 -13.10
N THR A 183 -12.19 -3.71 -12.54
CA THR A 183 -11.57 -4.58 -11.53
C THR A 183 -11.87 -6.04 -11.87
N SER A 184 -11.26 -6.99 -11.17
CA SER A 184 -11.59 -8.42 -11.27
C SER A 184 -11.83 -8.99 -9.86
N ASP A 185 -12.62 -10.06 -9.79
CA ASP A 185 -12.81 -10.84 -8.56
C ASP A 185 -11.57 -11.65 -8.16
N GLN A 186 -10.48 -11.62 -8.94
CA GLN A 186 -9.17 -12.16 -8.59
C GLN A 186 -8.04 -11.22 -9.00
N PHE A 187 -6.88 -11.31 -8.34
CA PHE A 187 -5.68 -10.55 -8.72
C PHE A 187 -4.87 -11.30 -9.79
N GLN A 188 -5.06 -12.61 -9.91
CA GLN A 188 -4.43 -13.52 -10.87
C GLN A 188 -4.46 -13.02 -12.33
N GLY A 189 -5.58 -12.46 -12.79
CA GLY A 189 -5.69 -11.89 -14.13
C GLY A 189 -4.68 -10.75 -14.35
N LEU A 190 -4.65 -9.80 -13.43
CA LEU A 190 -3.72 -8.67 -13.43
C LEU A 190 -2.26 -9.12 -13.27
N ARG A 191 -2.01 -10.07 -12.35
CA ARG A 191 -0.69 -10.69 -12.10
C ARG A 191 -0.10 -11.24 -13.39
N SER A 192 -0.92 -11.89 -14.21
CA SER A 192 -0.46 -12.41 -15.49
C SER A 192 -0.03 -11.28 -16.43
N MET A 193 -0.77 -10.17 -16.50
CA MET A 193 -0.46 -9.02 -17.38
C MET A 193 0.81 -8.27 -16.95
N ILE A 194 1.10 -8.14 -15.65
CA ILE A 194 2.30 -7.44 -15.15
C ILE A 194 3.57 -8.30 -15.18
N THR A 195 3.45 -9.63 -15.18
CA THR A 195 4.60 -10.54 -15.18
C THR A 195 5.23 -10.60 -16.58
N PRO A 196 6.54 -10.30 -16.74
CA PRO A 196 7.20 -10.32 -18.04
C PRO A 196 7.09 -11.69 -18.71
N GLN A 197 6.82 -11.73 -20.02
CA GLN A 197 6.68 -12.99 -20.77
C GLN A 197 7.90 -13.93 -20.63
N LYS A 198 9.12 -13.38 -20.50
CA LYS A 198 10.35 -14.17 -20.29
C LYS A 198 10.39 -14.91 -18.95
N SER A 199 9.66 -14.42 -17.94
CA SER A 199 9.51 -15.07 -16.63
C SER A 199 8.32 -16.04 -16.60
N ARG A 200 7.41 -15.96 -17.59
CA ARG A 200 6.33 -16.92 -17.77
C ARG A 200 6.90 -18.23 -18.31
N ARG A 201 7.51 -19.06 -17.45
CA ARG A 201 7.91 -20.42 -17.85
C ARG A 201 6.69 -21.19 -18.36
N PRO A 202 6.71 -21.75 -19.58
CA PRO A 202 5.70 -22.69 -20.01
C PRO A 202 5.87 -23.95 -19.16
N SER A 203 5.06 -24.09 -18.11
CA SER A 203 4.98 -25.37 -17.41
C SER A 203 4.42 -26.38 -18.39
N ARG A 204 5.27 -27.31 -18.87
CA ARG A 204 4.90 -28.42 -19.77
C ARG A 204 3.82 -29.36 -19.18
N ARG A 205 3.40 -29.15 -17.94
CA ARG A 205 2.35 -29.91 -17.24
C ARG A 205 1.09 -29.09 -16.88
N ARG A 206 0.97 -27.83 -17.30
CA ARG A 206 -0.26 -27.07 -17.04
C ARG A 206 -1.31 -27.37 -18.12
N ASN A 207 -2.44 -27.90 -17.68
CA ASN A 207 -3.64 -28.09 -18.49
C ASN A 207 -4.02 -26.75 -19.16
N PRO A 208 -4.33 -26.68 -20.47
CA PRO A 208 -4.76 -25.43 -21.13
C PRO A 208 -5.95 -24.73 -20.45
N LEU A 209 -6.79 -25.48 -19.73
CA LEU A 209 -7.86 -24.96 -18.85
C LEU A 209 -7.37 -24.16 -17.63
N GLN A 210 -6.07 -24.22 -17.31
CA GLN A 210 -5.39 -23.46 -16.25
C GLN A 210 -4.53 -22.32 -16.81
N ALA A 211 -4.86 -21.80 -18.00
CA ALA A 211 -4.18 -20.62 -18.53
C ALA A 211 -4.32 -19.46 -17.52
N PRO A 212 -3.20 -18.87 -17.03
CA PRO A 212 -3.21 -17.93 -15.90
C PRO A 212 -4.16 -16.73 -16.00
N LEU A 213 -4.55 -16.34 -17.23
CA LEU A 213 -5.45 -15.22 -17.50
C LEU A 213 -6.90 -15.65 -17.71
N ALA A 214 -7.15 -16.84 -18.26
CA ALA A 214 -8.49 -17.43 -18.36
C ALA A 214 -9.01 -17.85 -16.97
N SER A 215 -8.10 -18.26 -16.09
CA SER A 215 -8.35 -18.48 -14.67
C SER A 215 -8.20 -17.20 -13.82
N GLY A 216 -8.25 -16.01 -14.42
CA GLY A 216 -7.98 -14.72 -13.78
C GLY A 216 -9.20 -14.04 -13.15
N GLY A 217 -10.32 -14.76 -13.03
CA GLY A 217 -11.58 -14.23 -12.52
C GLY A 217 -12.44 -13.52 -13.58
N ARG A 218 -13.57 -12.97 -13.12
CA ARG A 218 -14.49 -12.14 -13.91
C ARG A 218 -14.09 -10.68 -13.80
N TRP A 219 -13.90 -10.07 -14.96
CA TRP A 219 -13.71 -8.63 -15.10
C TRP A 219 -15.04 -7.93 -14.98
N SER A 220 -15.07 -6.83 -14.25
CA SER A 220 -16.28 -6.05 -14.00
C SER A 220 -15.98 -4.56 -13.94
N LEU A 221 -16.98 -3.75 -14.24
CA LEU A 221 -16.91 -2.30 -14.03
C LEU A 221 -16.78 -2.01 -12.54
N VAL A 222 -15.91 -1.08 -12.19
CA VAL A 222 -15.86 -0.53 -10.83
C VAL A 222 -17.18 0.21 -10.58
N ARG A 223 -17.98 -0.31 -9.66
CA ARG A 223 -19.32 0.23 -9.41
C ARG A 223 -19.26 1.54 -8.62
N PRO A 224 -20.15 2.51 -8.91
CA PRO A 224 -20.43 3.61 -7.98
C PRO A 224 -20.76 3.06 -6.60
N SER A 225 -20.18 3.67 -5.58
CA SER A 225 -20.59 3.43 -4.21
C SER A 225 -21.45 4.59 -3.76
N GLN A 226 -22.45 4.31 -2.93
CA GLN A 226 -23.19 5.36 -2.26
C GLN A 226 -22.24 6.13 -1.33
N PRO A 227 -22.19 7.47 -1.41
CA PRO A 227 -21.34 8.27 -0.55
C PRO A 227 -21.82 8.21 0.90
N ILE A 228 -20.89 8.44 1.83
CA ILE A 228 -21.21 8.57 3.24
C ILE A 228 -21.61 10.03 3.47
N GLU A 229 -22.90 10.28 3.68
CA GLU A 229 -23.44 11.64 3.85
C GLU A 229 -22.90 12.33 5.11
N ASP A 230 -22.76 11.58 6.21
CA ASP A 230 -22.18 12.09 7.44
C ASP A 230 -20.65 12.23 7.33
N ARG A 231 -20.21 13.46 7.03
CA ARG A 231 -18.79 13.84 6.95
C ARG A 231 -18.02 13.56 8.24
N LEU A 232 -18.66 13.66 9.40
CA LEU A 232 -18.03 13.44 10.69
C LEU A 232 -17.80 11.96 10.93
N GLN A 233 -18.81 11.13 10.68
CA GLN A 233 -18.67 9.67 10.71
C GLN A 233 -17.57 9.21 9.76
N ARG A 234 -17.55 9.75 8.53
CA ARG A 234 -16.51 9.46 7.54
C ARG A 234 -15.11 9.81 8.04
N SER A 235 -14.95 11.00 8.63
CA SER A 235 -13.67 11.45 9.18
C SER A 235 -13.21 10.59 10.36
N GLU A 236 -14.13 10.14 11.20
CA GLU A 236 -13.83 9.22 12.30
C GLU A 236 -13.38 7.84 11.80
N GLN A 237 -14.01 7.31 10.73
CA GLN A 237 -13.58 6.06 10.10
C GLN A 237 -12.17 6.17 9.49
N PHE A 238 -11.87 7.26 8.79
CA PHE A 238 -10.51 7.52 8.30
C PHE A 238 -9.51 7.66 9.45
N ALA A 239 -9.87 8.35 10.54
CA ALA A 239 -9.02 8.45 11.72
C ALA A 239 -8.67 7.06 12.29
N ARG A 240 -9.64 6.14 12.36
CA ARG A 240 -9.40 4.75 12.79
C ARG A 240 -8.45 4.00 11.86
N ILE A 241 -8.60 4.15 10.54
CA ILE A 241 -7.68 3.55 9.56
C ILE A 241 -6.26 4.08 9.75
N LEU A 242 -6.09 5.40 9.86
CA LEU A 242 -4.79 6.03 10.03
C LEU A 242 -4.12 5.63 11.35
N LEU A 243 -4.90 5.55 12.44
CA LEU A 243 -4.42 5.08 13.74
C LEU A 243 -4.01 3.61 13.69
N ASN A 244 -4.78 2.74 13.04
CA ASN A 244 -4.41 1.34 12.83
C ASN A 244 -3.13 1.22 11.97
N ARG A 245 -2.99 2.06 10.95
CA ARG A 245 -1.86 2.04 10.03
C ARG A 245 -0.54 2.47 10.67
N TYR A 246 -0.58 3.55 11.45
CA TYR A 246 0.62 4.22 11.93
C TYR A 246 0.83 4.13 13.44
N GLY A 247 -0.18 3.75 14.22
CA GLY A 247 -0.18 3.78 15.68
C GLY A 247 -0.26 5.20 16.25
N VAL A 248 0.54 6.12 15.72
CA VAL A 248 0.61 7.55 16.03
C VAL A 248 0.33 8.37 14.77
N VAL A 249 -0.58 9.32 14.84
CA VAL A 249 -1.01 10.18 13.73
C VAL A 249 -0.74 11.65 14.06
N PHE A 250 -0.12 12.35 13.13
CA PHE A 250 0.07 13.80 13.14
C PHE A 250 0.08 14.34 11.71
N ARG A 251 -0.17 15.64 11.53
CA ARG A 251 -0.42 16.23 10.20
C ARG A 251 0.66 15.90 9.16
N LYS A 252 1.94 16.03 9.53
CA LYS A 252 3.07 15.87 8.60
C LYS A 252 3.20 14.45 8.05
N LEU A 253 2.80 13.45 8.82
CA LEU A 253 2.77 12.04 8.42
C LEU A 253 1.86 11.80 7.21
N LEU A 254 0.78 12.58 7.12
CA LEU A 254 -0.25 12.44 6.09
C LEU A 254 0.17 13.03 4.73
N ASP A 255 1.35 13.67 4.62
CA ASP A 255 1.90 14.14 3.35
C ASP A 255 2.04 13.02 2.30
N ARG A 256 2.07 11.75 2.75
CA ARG A 256 2.17 10.57 1.89
C ARG A 256 0.80 9.97 1.49
N GLU A 257 -0.26 10.34 2.19
CA GLU A 257 -1.60 9.80 2.01
C GLU A 257 -2.39 10.58 0.94
N GLN A 258 -3.29 9.89 0.24
CA GLN A 258 -4.14 10.47 -0.80
C GLN A 258 -5.61 10.20 -0.48
N GLY A 259 -6.52 11.04 -0.99
CA GLY A 259 -7.96 10.83 -0.84
C GLY A 259 -8.53 11.01 0.57
N LEU A 260 -7.74 11.55 1.49
CA LEU A 260 -8.17 11.78 2.88
C LEU A 260 -9.14 12.96 3.01
N PRO A 261 -10.03 12.95 4.02
CA PRO A 261 -10.76 14.14 4.43
C PRO A 261 -9.81 15.28 4.82
N PRO A 262 -10.25 16.55 4.75
CA PRO A 262 -9.45 17.68 5.19
C PRO A 262 -8.94 17.48 6.62
N TRP A 263 -7.68 17.85 6.88
CA TRP A 263 -7.06 17.70 8.21
C TRP A 263 -7.90 18.30 9.35
N ARG A 264 -8.63 19.38 9.10
CA ARG A 264 -9.52 20.00 10.10
C ARG A 264 -10.60 19.02 10.57
N ASP A 265 -11.18 18.26 9.66
CA ASP A 265 -12.28 17.34 9.94
C ASP A 265 -11.75 16.08 10.64
N LEU A 266 -10.57 15.59 10.21
CA LEU A 266 -9.82 14.55 10.91
C LEU A 266 -9.43 14.96 12.33
N LEU A 267 -8.91 16.17 12.52
CA LEU A 267 -8.53 16.71 13.83
C LEU A 267 -9.73 16.80 14.77
N TYR A 268 -10.89 17.22 14.24
CA TYR A 268 -12.12 17.25 15.02
C TYR A 268 -12.56 15.83 15.43
N ALA A 269 -12.50 14.85 14.52
CA ALA A 269 -12.79 13.46 14.84
C ALA A 269 -11.82 12.86 15.88
N LEU A 270 -10.51 13.08 15.71
CA LEU A 270 -9.47 12.62 16.64
C LEU A 270 -9.66 13.21 18.06
N ARG A 271 -9.97 14.50 18.18
CA ARG A 271 -10.28 15.12 19.47
C ARG A 271 -11.53 14.54 20.14
N ARG A 272 -12.55 14.13 19.36
CA ARG A 272 -13.73 13.43 19.90
C ARG A 272 -13.36 12.04 20.39
N MET A 273 -12.59 11.29 19.62
CA MET A 273 -12.08 9.98 20.04
C MET A 273 -11.24 10.07 21.32
N GLU A 274 -10.39 11.09 21.45
CA GLU A 274 -9.62 11.36 22.68
C GLU A 274 -10.54 11.73 23.85
N ALA A 275 -11.56 12.57 23.62
CA ALA A 275 -12.52 12.94 24.66
C ALA A 275 -13.30 11.73 25.19
N ARG A 276 -13.56 10.72 24.33
CA ARG A 276 -14.13 9.41 24.68
C ARG A 276 -13.12 8.44 25.33
N GLY A 277 -11.84 8.81 25.37
CA GLY A 277 -10.77 8.01 25.98
C GLY A 277 -10.26 6.86 25.11
N GLU A 278 -10.67 6.78 23.83
CA GLU A 278 -10.23 5.72 22.91
C GLU A 278 -8.76 5.88 22.50
N ILE A 279 -8.28 7.12 22.44
CA ILE A 279 -6.91 7.46 22.02
C ILE A 279 -6.30 8.49 22.97
N ARG A 280 -4.98 8.66 22.85
CA ARG A 280 -4.20 9.63 23.64
C ARG A 280 -3.73 10.77 22.74
N GLY A 281 -4.05 12.01 23.10
CA GLY A 281 -3.40 13.18 22.51
C GLY A 281 -2.08 13.47 23.22
N GLY A 282 -1.12 14.08 22.51
CA GLY A 282 0.17 14.44 23.09
C GLY A 282 1.18 14.94 22.06
N ARG A 283 2.45 14.93 22.44
CA ARG A 283 3.60 15.09 21.54
C ARG A 283 4.47 13.84 21.64
N PHE A 284 4.32 12.94 20.67
CA PHE A 284 4.99 11.64 20.69
C PHE A 284 6.31 11.61 19.92
N VAL A 285 6.51 12.52 18.95
CA VAL A 285 7.68 12.52 18.06
C VAL A 285 8.28 13.92 18.04
N GLU A 286 9.59 14.02 18.19
CA GLU A 286 10.35 15.27 18.16
C GLU A 286 10.36 15.91 16.77
N GLY A 287 10.51 17.24 16.72
CA GLY A 287 10.68 17.97 15.46
C GLY A 287 9.40 18.20 14.64
N PHE A 288 8.24 17.71 15.10
CA PHE A 288 6.95 17.93 14.43
C PHE A 288 6.04 18.84 15.23
N ALA A 289 5.47 19.83 14.54
CA ALA A 289 4.51 20.77 15.13
C ALA A 289 3.07 20.23 15.02
N GLY A 290 2.24 20.66 15.97
CA GLY A 290 0.82 20.35 16.01
C GLY A 290 0.45 19.34 17.09
N GLU A 291 -0.81 18.90 17.05
CA GLU A 291 -1.33 17.84 17.92
C GLU A 291 -1.04 16.47 17.30
N HIS A 292 -0.56 15.55 18.13
CA HIS A 292 -0.41 14.16 17.77
C HIS A 292 -1.43 13.32 18.53
N PHE A 293 -1.87 12.22 17.93
CA PHE A 293 -2.82 11.29 18.52
C PHE A 293 -2.33 9.87 18.35
N ALA A 294 -2.45 9.04 19.38
CA ALA A 294 -1.94 7.68 19.36
C ALA A 294 -2.91 6.68 19.98
N LEU A 295 -2.91 5.45 19.47
CA LEU A 295 -3.53 4.32 20.14
C LEU A 295 -2.80 4.03 21.46
N PRO A 296 -3.50 3.65 22.55
CA PRO A 296 -2.84 3.34 23.83
C PRO A 296 -1.73 2.28 23.72
N GLU A 297 -1.95 1.23 22.94
CA GLU A 297 -0.97 0.17 22.66
C GLU A 297 0.24 0.68 21.88
N ALA A 298 0.05 1.58 20.91
CA ALA A 298 1.14 2.20 20.16
C ALA A 298 2.03 3.05 21.07
N VAL A 299 1.45 3.74 22.07
CA VAL A 299 2.24 4.50 23.06
C VAL A 299 3.10 3.55 23.91
N GLY A 300 2.58 2.38 24.28
CA GLY A 300 3.32 1.36 25.01
C GLY A 300 4.54 0.87 24.23
N GLN A 301 4.31 0.38 23.01
CA GLN A 301 5.36 -0.13 22.13
C GLN A 301 6.41 0.93 21.78
N LEU A 302 5.98 2.17 21.49
CA LEU A 302 6.89 3.28 21.18
C LEU A 302 7.86 3.56 22.35
N ARG A 303 7.36 3.48 23.59
CA ARG A 303 8.18 3.67 24.81
C ARG A 303 9.10 2.50 25.10
N GLU A 304 8.68 1.28 24.78
CA GLU A 304 9.53 0.09 24.96
C GLU A 304 10.70 0.13 23.98
N LEU A 305 10.43 0.46 22.72
CA LEU A 305 11.46 0.60 21.71
C LEU A 305 12.42 1.73 22.07
N SER A 306 11.95 2.92 22.47
CA SER A 306 12.85 4.04 22.78
C SER A 306 13.82 3.78 23.94
N LYS A 307 13.55 2.78 24.80
CA LYS A 307 14.47 2.35 25.88
C LYS A 307 15.59 1.44 25.41
N GLN A 308 15.58 0.98 24.16
CA GLN A 308 16.60 0.12 23.57
C GLN A 308 17.46 0.93 22.59
N PRO A 309 18.46 1.70 23.08
CA PRO A 309 19.43 2.35 22.19
C PRO A 309 20.31 1.30 21.49
N ASP A 310 20.71 1.57 20.24
CA ASP A 310 21.57 0.71 19.41
C ASP A 310 21.07 -0.72 19.17
N ARG A 311 19.90 -0.85 18.51
CA ARG A 311 19.37 -2.17 18.11
C ARG A 311 20.18 -2.81 16.99
N GLN A 312 21.02 -2.02 16.30
CA GLN A 312 21.77 -2.42 15.10
C GLN A 312 20.85 -3.03 14.04
N GLN A 313 19.58 -2.62 14.03
CA GLN A 313 18.56 -3.20 13.19
C GLN A 313 18.66 -2.60 11.79
N MET A 314 18.90 -3.45 10.79
CA MET A 314 18.99 -3.04 9.39
C MET A 314 17.76 -3.54 8.61
N ILE A 315 16.92 -2.62 8.14
CA ILE A 315 15.69 -2.94 7.41
C ILE A 315 15.72 -2.31 6.02
N ALA A 316 15.58 -3.15 4.99
CA ALA A 316 15.58 -2.74 3.59
C ALA A 316 14.17 -2.78 3.00
N ILE A 317 13.56 -1.62 2.78
CA ILE A 317 12.23 -1.50 2.17
C ILE A 317 12.31 -1.12 0.69
N SER A 318 11.23 -1.38 -0.03
CA SER A 318 10.99 -0.78 -1.36
C SER A 318 10.82 0.73 -1.22
N SER A 319 11.26 1.52 -2.20
CA SER A 319 10.90 2.93 -2.22
C SER A 319 9.42 3.16 -2.55
N ALA A 320 8.74 2.15 -3.14
CA ALA A 320 7.31 2.17 -3.33
C ALA A 320 6.55 1.97 -2.01
N ASP A 321 7.18 1.40 -0.97
CA ASP A 321 6.54 1.09 0.30
C ASP A 321 5.93 2.35 0.96
N PRO A 322 4.77 2.24 1.65
CA PRO A 322 4.17 3.35 2.39
C PRO A 322 5.07 3.92 3.49
N LEU A 323 6.01 3.12 4.02
CA LEU A 323 7.00 3.56 5.01
C LEU A 323 8.23 4.24 4.38
N ASN A 324 8.22 4.51 3.08
CA ASN A 324 9.15 5.48 2.50
C ASN A 324 8.77 6.89 2.96
N LEU A 325 9.24 7.23 4.17
CA LEU A 325 9.00 8.50 4.85
C LEU A 325 10.29 9.35 4.92
N THR A 326 11.30 8.99 4.11
CA THR A 326 12.53 9.77 3.97
C THR A 326 12.24 11.15 3.38
N GLY A 327 12.68 12.21 4.05
CA GLY A 327 12.36 13.59 3.69
C GLY A 327 10.92 14.00 4.06
N ILE A 328 10.22 13.18 4.85
CA ILE A 328 8.95 13.51 5.51
C ILE A 328 9.15 13.50 7.03
N ILE A 329 9.62 12.38 7.55
CA ILE A 329 9.87 12.14 8.97
C ILE A 329 11.35 12.17 9.26
N THR A 330 12.11 11.34 8.55
CA THR A 330 13.56 11.32 8.69
C THR A 330 14.20 12.41 7.83
N PRO A 331 15.33 12.97 8.25
CA PRO A 331 16.07 13.93 7.44
C PRO A 331 16.51 13.30 6.11
N GLY A 332 16.79 14.16 5.12
CA GLY A 332 17.27 13.74 3.80
C GLY A 332 16.35 14.19 2.66
N LYS A 333 16.80 13.93 1.42
CA LYS A 333 16.01 14.22 0.22
C LYS A 333 14.91 13.18 0.06
N ARG A 334 13.71 13.61 -0.36
CA ARG A 334 12.61 12.69 -0.67
C ARG A 334 13.05 11.70 -1.75
N ILE A 335 12.80 10.41 -1.49
CA ILE A 335 13.15 9.34 -2.41
C ILE A 335 11.90 9.00 -3.23
N PRO A 336 11.98 9.03 -4.58
CA PRO A 336 10.82 8.76 -5.43
C PRO A 336 10.36 7.31 -5.29
N ALA A 337 9.05 7.11 -5.25
CA ALA A 337 8.41 5.81 -5.18
C ALA A 337 8.42 5.13 -6.55
N GLN A 338 9.43 4.30 -6.81
CA GLN A 338 9.68 3.67 -8.10
C GLN A 338 9.98 2.18 -7.92
N LEU A 339 9.56 1.37 -8.88
CA LEU A 339 9.79 -0.08 -8.85
C LEU A 339 11.28 -0.41 -8.89
N GLY A 340 11.71 -1.33 -8.03
CA GLY A 340 13.10 -1.79 -7.94
C GLY A 340 14.05 -0.83 -7.23
N HIS A 341 13.58 0.33 -6.80
CA HIS A 341 14.34 1.24 -5.93
C HIS A 341 14.16 0.81 -4.48
N ARG A 342 15.22 0.91 -3.67
CA ARG A 342 15.21 0.46 -2.28
C ARG A 342 15.93 1.41 -1.35
N ILE A 343 15.54 1.35 -0.09
CA ILE A 343 16.06 2.20 0.98
C ILE A 343 16.44 1.27 2.13
N LEU A 344 17.66 1.39 2.61
CA LEU A 344 18.12 0.71 3.82
C LEU A 344 18.08 1.70 4.98
N TYR A 345 17.44 1.28 6.06
CA TYR A 345 17.42 2.00 7.32
C TYR A 345 18.23 1.23 8.36
N GLN A 346 18.97 1.97 9.18
CA GLN A 346 19.63 1.49 10.39
C GLN A 346 19.01 2.20 11.58
N ASP A 347 18.37 1.45 12.47
CA ASP A 347 17.64 1.97 13.63
C ASP A 347 16.69 3.14 13.26
N GLY A 348 15.98 2.96 12.14
CA GLY A 348 15.03 3.94 11.62
C GLY A 348 15.63 5.15 10.90
N LYS A 349 16.96 5.28 10.79
CA LYS A 349 17.63 6.32 10.01
C LYS A 349 18.01 5.78 8.62
N PRO A 350 17.70 6.49 7.52
CA PRO A 350 18.11 6.04 6.19
C PRO A 350 19.63 6.15 6.04
N VAL A 351 20.29 5.04 5.70
CA VAL A 351 21.76 4.95 5.57
C VAL A 351 22.24 4.58 4.17
N ALA A 352 21.37 3.99 3.34
CA ALA A 352 21.72 3.71 1.95
C ALA A 352 20.48 3.65 1.05
N THR A 353 20.69 3.93 -0.23
CA THR A 353 19.63 3.87 -1.24
C THR A 353 20.13 3.15 -2.48
N LYS A 354 19.24 2.40 -3.13
CA LYS A 354 19.47 1.77 -4.43
C LYS A 354 18.51 2.37 -5.43
N GLN A 355 19.03 2.99 -6.48
CA GLN A 355 18.27 3.55 -7.60
C GLN A 355 18.76 2.89 -8.88
N GLY A 356 17.98 1.93 -9.39
CA GLY A 356 18.40 1.06 -10.50
C GLY A 356 19.65 0.25 -10.16
N LYS A 357 20.76 0.53 -10.83
CA LYS A 357 22.06 -0.14 -10.63
C LYS A 357 22.97 0.60 -9.64
N THR A 358 22.64 1.85 -9.30
CA THR A 358 23.47 2.69 -8.45
C THR A 358 23.07 2.51 -7.00
N ILE A 359 24.06 2.29 -6.13
CA ILE A 359 23.90 2.27 -4.68
C ILE A 359 24.65 3.47 -4.11
N THR A 360 23.95 4.29 -3.33
CA THR A 360 24.52 5.41 -2.58
C THR A 360 24.44 5.06 -1.10
N ILE A 361 25.57 5.08 -0.41
CA ILE A 361 25.70 4.85 1.03
C ILE A 361 26.05 6.18 1.67
N ASP A 362 25.50 6.47 2.85
CA ASP A 362 25.80 7.66 3.62
C ASP A 362 27.24 7.58 4.17
N ASP A 363 27.96 8.71 4.16
CA ASP A 363 29.36 8.82 4.57
C ASP A 363 29.59 8.46 6.05
N CYS A 364 28.53 8.47 6.87
CA CYS A 364 28.63 8.07 8.27
C CYS A 364 28.74 6.56 8.50
N VAL A 365 28.55 5.74 7.45
CA VAL A 365 28.59 4.28 7.55
C VAL A 365 30.04 3.77 7.44
N PRO A 366 30.51 2.90 8.35
CA PRO A 366 31.83 2.29 8.24
C PRO A 366 31.98 1.39 7.00
N ASP A 367 33.13 1.46 6.32
CA ASP A 367 33.44 0.66 5.12
C ASP A 367 33.22 -0.86 5.30
N LYS A 368 33.46 -1.37 6.52
CA LYS A 368 33.25 -2.78 6.89
C LYS A 368 31.79 -3.24 6.71
N GLU A 369 30.81 -2.33 6.77
CA GLU A 369 29.38 -2.63 6.64
C GLU A 369 28.89 -2.53 5.18
N HIS A 370 29.67 -1.96 4.27
CA HIS A 370 29.26 -1.73 2.87
C HIS A 370 28.86 -3.02 2.15
N TRP A 371 29.56 -4.13 2.39
CA TRP A 371 29.22 -5.42 1.77
C TRP A 371 27.86 -5.97 2.24
N GLN A 372 27.59 -5.85 3.54
CA GLN A 372 26.31 -6.26 4.12
C GLN A 372 25.16 -5.40 3.57
N ILE A 373 25.36 -4.08 3.50
CA ILE A 373 24.41 -3.12 2.93
C ILE A 373 24.08 -3.45 1.47
N HIS A 374 25.11 -3.71 0.66
CA HIS A 374 24.95 -4.07 -0.75
C HIS A 374 24.08 -5.33 -0.91
N ASN A 375 24.30 -6.33 -0.06
CA ASN A 375 23.51 -7.56 -0.06
C ASN A 375 22.07 -7.33 0.36
N LEU A 376 21.81 -6.56 1.43
CA LEU A 376 20.45 -6.26 1.90
C LEU A 376 19.64 -5.48 0.84
N LEU A 377 20.25 -4.52 0.16
CA LEU A 377 19.61 -3.76 -0.93
C LEU A 377 19.39 -4.58 -2.21
N THR A 378 20.05 -5.73 -2.36
CA THR A 378 19.94 -6.56 -3.56
C THR A 378 19.02 -7.77 -3.36
N ARG A 379 18.84 -8.24 -2.12
CA ARG A 379 17.96 -9.36 -1.78
C ARG A 379 16.48 -9.01 -1.90
N GLN A 380 15.85 -9.29 -3.03
CA GLN A 380 14.40 -9.15 -3.17
C GLN A 380 13.67 -10.21 -2.34
N PRO A 381 12.68 -9.83 -1.51
CA PRO A 381 11.77 -10.81 -0.92
C PRO A 381 10.93 -11.40 -2.06
N HIS A 382 10.57 -12.67 -1.94
CA HIS A 382 9.80 -13.35 -2.97
C HIS A 382 8.65 -14.11 -2.32
N PRO A 383 7.48 -14.22 -2.98
CA PRO A 383 6.40 -15.08 -2.50
C PRO A 383 6.91 -16.51 -2.29
N ALA A 384 6.31 -17.27 -1.37
CA ALA A 384 6.74 -18.63 -1.08
C ALA A 384 6.61 -19.59 -2.29
N ASN A 385 5.66 -19.31 -3.19
CA ASN A 385 5.49 -20.03 -4.45
C ASN A 385 6.42 -19.52 -5.58
N TYR A 386 7.32 -18.58 -5.30
CA TYR A 386 8.25 -18.06 -6.28
C TYR A 386 9.36 -19.07 -6.56
N LEU A 387 9.32 -19.64 -7.75
CA LEU A 387 10.45 -20.42 -8.26
C LEU A 387 11.47 -19.46 -8.85
N LYS A 388 12.62 -19.30 -8.17
CA LYS A 388 13.73 -18.48 -8.67
C LYS A 388 14.12 -18.97 -10.07
N PRO A 389 14.19 -18.08 -11.09
CA PRO A 389 14.71 -18.48 -12.38
C PRO A 389 16.14 -18.97 -12.15
N GLU A 390 16.45 -20.20 -12.60
CA GLU A 390 17.81 -20.72 -12.59
C GLU A 390 18.71 -19.67 -13.25
N GLN A 391 19.64 -19.13 -12.47
CA GLN A 391 20.68 -18.29 -13.01
C GLN A 391 21.49 -19.21 -13.93
N GLY A 392 21.36 -19.02 -15.24
CA GLY A 392 22.27 -19.63 -16.20
C GLY A 392 23.71 -19.31 -15.78
N PRO A 393 24.68 -20.17 -16.12
CA PRO A 393 26.06 -20.01 -15.66
C PRO A 393 26.54 -18.60 -15.96
N LEU A 394 27.08 -17.94 -14.94
CA LEU A 394 27.79 -16.66 -15.07
C LEU A 394 28.89 -16.89 -16.11
N ALA A 395 28.71 -16.32 -17.30
CA ALA A 395 29.70 -16.31 -18.37
C ALA A 395 30.60 -15.09 -18.25
#